data_AF-A0A0U0URD9-F1
#
_entry.id   AF-A0A0U0URD9-F1
#
_cell.length_a   1.000
_cell.length_b   1.000
_cell.length_c   1.000
_cell.angle_alpha   90.00
_cell.angle_beta   90.00
_cell.angle_gamma   90.00
#
_symmetry.space_group_name_H-M   'P 1'
#
loop_
_entity.id
_entity.type
_entity.pdbx_description
1 polymer ?
#
loop_
_entity_poly.entity_id
_entity_poly.type
_entity_poly.pdbx_seq_one_letter_code
_entity_poly.pdbx_strand_id
1 'polypeptide(L)'
;MITVFDAIHDQAQPARVLQNIYRALRPGGVLLMVDIKASSQLEDNVGVPLSTYLYTTSLMHCMTVSLALDGAGLGTVWGRQLATSMLADAGFTDVTVAEIESDVLNNYYIARK
;
A
#
# COMPACT_ATOMS: atom_id res chain seq x y z
N MET A 1 11.59 -2.00 14.51
CA MET A 1 10.21 -1.94 13.98
C MET A 1 10.05 -0.61 13.26
N ILE A 2 9.39 -0.62 12.11
CA ILE A 2 8.97 0.58 11.38
C ILE A 2 7.48 0.46 11.12
N THR A 3 6.76 1.57 11.22
CA THR A 3 5.33 1.67 10.92
C THR A 3 5.11 2.70 9.84
N VAL A 4 4.22 2.41 8.89
CA VAL A 4 3.72 3.39 7.93
C VAL A 4 2.22 3.21 7.80
N PHE A 5 1.46 4.27 8.04
CA PHE A 5 0.01 4.25 8.04
C PHE A 5 -0.50 5.14 6.90
N ASP A 6 -1.09 4.50 5.90
CA ASP A 6 -1.78 5.11 4.76
C ASP A 6 -0.97 6.17 4.00
N ALA A 7 0.31 5.87 3.77
CA ALA A 7 1.28 6.83 3.22
C ALA A 7 2.24 6.23 2.18
N ILE A 8 2.00 5.02 1.68
CA ILE A 8 2.81 4.42 0.62
C ILE A 8 2.21 4.72 -0.76
N HIS A 9 0.89 4.55 -0.91
CA HIS A 9 0.23 4.62 -2.21
C HIS A 9 0.24 6.01 -2.88
N ASP A 10 0.46 7.08 -2.09
CA ASP A 10 0.50 8.48 -2.52
C ASP A 10 1.94 9.00 -2.74
N GLN A 11 2.96 8.19 -2.44
CA GLN A 11 4.35 8.56 -2.64
C GLN A 11 4.64 8.83 -4.12
N ALA A 12 5.56 9.76 -4.40
CA ALA A 12 6.11 9.93 -5.74
C ALA A 12 6.96 8.71 -6.14
N GLN A 13 7.73 8.15 -5.20
CA GLN A 13 8.63 7.00 -5.43
C GLN A 13 8.36 5.86 -4.43
N PRO A 14 7.18 5.21 -4.46
CA PRO A 14 6.78 4.20 -3.47
C PRO A 14 7.75 3.02 -3.39
N ALA A 15 8.23 2.51 -4.53
CA ALA A 15 9.23 1.44 -4.56
C ALA A 15 10.53 1.81 -3.82
N ARG A 16 11.01 3.05 -4.02
CA ARG A 16 12.20 3.56 -3.35
C ARG A 16 11.98 3.76 -1.86
N VAL A 17 10.78 4.19 -1.46
CA VAL A 17 10.39 4.30 -0.04
C VAL A 17 10.41 2.92 0.61
N LEU A 18 9.84 1.90 -0.01
CA LEU A 18 9.86 0.52 0.52
C LEU A 18 11.29 -0.04 0.63
N GLN A 19 12.14 0.20 -0.39
CA GLN A 19 13.57 -0.16 -0.32
C GLN A 19 14.29 0.55 0.84
N ASN A 20 13.98 1.84 1.06
CA ASN A 20 14.54 2.60 2.18
C ASN A 20 14.09 2.05 3.54
N ILE A 21 12.82 1.67 3.66
CA ILE A 21 12.28 1.02 4.87
C ILE A 21 13.00 -0.30 5.12
N TYR A 22 13.12 -1.16 4.09
CA TYR A 22 13.85 -2.42 4.21
C TYR A 22 15.31 -2.19 4.63
N ARG A 23 16.00 -1.22 4.03
CA ARG A 23 17.38 -0.84 4.39
C ARG A 23 17.48 -0.36 5.85
N ALA A 24 16.51 0.43 6.31
CA ALA A 24 16.51 1.01 7.66
C ALA A 24 16.18 -0.03 8.76
N LEU A 25 15.45 -1.10 8.43
CA LEU A 25 15.22 -2.20 9.37
C LEU A 25 16.52 -2.96 9.66
N ARG A 26 16.77 -3.23 10.94
CA ARG A 26 17.78 -4.21 11.38
C ARG A 26 17.35 -5.63 10.95
N PRO A 27 18.28 -6.58 10.78
CA PRO A 27 17.93 -7.99 10.58
C PRO A 27 17.00 -8.50 11.69
N GLY A 28 15.97 -9.28 11.34
CA GLY A 28 14.90 -9.71 12.26
C GLY A 28 13.87 -8.62 12.56
N GLY A 29 13.96 -7.47 11.90
CA GLY A 29 13.03 -6.36 12.05
C GLY A 29 11.69 -6.62 11.36
N VAL A 30 10.68 -5.85 11.75
CA VAL A 30 9.34 -5.91 11.15
C VAL A 30 8.88 -4.53 10.70
N LEU A 31 8.27 -4.50 9.52
CA LEU A 31 7.45 -3.42 9.00
C LEU A 31 5.98 -3.76 9.26
N LEU A 32 5.25 -2.83 9.87
CA LEU A 32 3.80 -2.79 9.81
C LEU A 32 3.41 -1.67 8.84
N MET A 33 2.96 -2.06 7.65
CA MET A 33 2.41 -1.16 6.65
C MET A 33 0.89 -1.30 6.66
N VAL A 34 0.18 -0.22 6.92
CA VAL A 34 -1.28 -0.17 6.83
C VAL A 34 -1.62 0.64 5.60
N ASP A 35 -2.39 0.07 4.69
CA ASP A 35 -2.78 0.72 3.44
C ASP A 35 -4.12 0.13 2.94
N ILE A 36 -4.74 0.77 1.96
CA ILE A 36 -6.13 0.54 1.58
C ILE A 36 -6.39 -0.92 1.16
N LYS A 37 -7.52 -1.45 1.65
CA LYS A 37 -8.08 -2.74 1.30
C LYS A 37 -8.87 -2.64 0.01
N ALA A 38 -8.24 -3.04 -1.08
CA ALA A 38 -8.86 -3.24 -2.38
C ALA A 38 -8.10 -4.31 -3.17
N SER A 39 -8.71 -4.84 -4.23
CA SER A 39 -8.00 -5.64 -5.23
C SER A 39 -7.25 -4.73 -6.18
N SER A 40 -6.09 -5.18 -6.67
CA SER A 40 -5.41 -4.53 -7.80
C SER A 40 -6.12 -4.80 -9.14
N GLN A 41 -7.06 -5.76 -9.20
CA GLN A 41 -7.88 -6.03 -10.37
C GLN A 41 -9.21 -5.27 -10.25
N LEU A 42 -9.59 -4.56 -11.31
CA LEU A 42 -10.74 -3.66 -11.29
C LEU A 42 -12.05 -4.41 -11.06
N GLU A 43 -12.23 -5.56 -11.71
CA GLU A 43 -13.44 -6.38 -11.67
C GLU A 43 -13.78 -6.86 -10.26
N ASP A 44 -12.76 -7.16 -9.44
CA ASP A 44 -12.94 -7.60 -8.05
C ASP A 44 -13.47 -6.49 -7.14
N ASN A 45 -13.28 -5.22 -7.54
CA ASN A 45 -13.73 -4.06 -6.77
C ASN A 45 -15.18 -3.68 -7.11
N VAL A 46 -15.76 -4.22 -8.18
CA VAL A 46 -17.15 -3.91 -8.59
C VAL A 46 -18.13 -4.55 -7.61
N GLY A 47 -19.06 -3.74 -7.08
CA GLY A 47 -20.08 -4.19 -6.13
C GLY A 47 -19.63 -4.23 -4.67
N VAL A 48 -18.34 -3.99 -4.39
CA VAL A 48 -17.84 -3.82 -3.02
C VAL A 48 -18.21 -2.41 -2.52
N PRO A 49 -18.77 -2.27 -1.30
CA PRO A 49 -19.06 -0.97 -0.71
C PRO A 49 -17.82 -0.07 -0.69
N LEU A 50 -18.02 1.22 -0.94
CA LEU A 50 -16.97 2.26 -0.96
C LEU A 50 -15.96 2.19 -2.13
N SER A 51 -15.97 1.17 -2.98
CA SER A 51 -15.05 1.11 -4.13
C SER A 51 -15.11 2.36 -5.01
N THR A 52 -16.30 2.82 -5.40
CA THR A 52 -16.46 4.06 -6.20
C THR A 52 -15.89 5.28 -5.48
N TYR A 53 -16.06 5.34 -4.15
CA TYR A 53 -15.48 6.42 -3.34
C TYR A 53 -13.95 6.37 -3.38
N LEU A 54 -13.34 5.20 -3.20
CA LEU A 54 -11.88 5.02 -3.22
C LEU A 54 -11.27 5.37 -4.59
N TYR A 55 -11.94 4.99 -5.70
CA TYR A 55 -11.50 5.42 -7.03
C TYR A 55 -11.63 6.93 -7.24
N THR A 56 -12.68 7.55 -6.68
CA THR A 56 -12.89 9.02 -6.78
C THR A 56 -11.83 9.77 -5.98
N THR A 57 -11.54 9.35 -4.74
CA THR A 57 -10.47 9.96 -3.93
C THR A 57 -9.10 9.72 -4.53
N SER A 58 -8.86 8.56 -5.14
CA SER A 58 -7.63 8.29 -5.90
C SER A 58 -7.45 9.32 -7.01
N LEU A 59 -8.46 9.46 -7.89
CA LEU A 59 -8.41 10.36 -9.03
C LEU A 59 -8.22 11.82 -8.62
N MET A 60 -8.96 12.27 -7.61
CA MET A 60 -9.02 13.67 -7.22
C MET A 60 -7.97 14.08 -6.16
N HIS A 61 -7.25 13.11 -5.57
CA HIS A 61 -6.25 13.37 -4.54
C HIS A 61 -5.03 12.45 -4.64
N CYS A 62 -5.09 11.20 -4.18
CA CYS A 62 -3.87 10.42 -3.89
C CYS A 62 -3.02 10.13 -5.14
N MET A 63 -3.65 9.88 -6.29
CA MET A 63 -2.94 9.72 -7.55
C MET A 63 -2.39 11.07 -8.03
N THR A 64 -3.21 12.13 -8.00
CA THR A 64 -2.83 13.43 -8.57
C THR A 64 -1.68 14.10 -7.81
N VAL A 65 -1.60 13.95 -6.49
CA VAL A 65 -0.47 14.50 -5.70
C VAL A 65 0.85 13.80 -6.00
N SER A 66 0.83 12.49 -6.25
CA SER A 66 2.01 11.74 -6.70
C SER A 66 2.43 12.18 -8.10
N LEU A 67 1.48 12.27 -9.04
CA LEU A 67 1.72 12.72 -10.42
C LEU A 67 2.23 14.16 -10.50
N ALA A 68 1.82 15.06 -9.60
CA ALA A 68 2.31 16.43 -9.52
C ALA A 68 3.83 16.52 -9.25
N LEU A 69 4.42 15.44 -8.72
CA LEU A 69 5.86 15.30 -8.47
C LEU A 69 6.54 14.42 -9.53
N ASP A 70 5.92 14.21 -10.69
CA ASP A 70 6.34 13.24 -11.73
C ASP A 70 6.50 11.82 -11.15
N GLY A 71 5.61 11.49 -10.20
CA GLY A 71 5.64 10.26 -9.43
C GLY A 71 4.90 9.09 -10.06
N ALA A 72 4.95 7.95 -9.36
CA ALA A 72 4.39 6.68 -9.84
C ALA A 72 2.85 6.70 -10.01
N GLY A 73 2.12 7.57 -9.30
CA GLY A 73 0.67 7.69 -9.44
C GLY A 73 -0.08 6.38 -9.17
N LEU A 74 0.35 5.56 -8.21
CA LEU A 74 -0.30 4.29 -7.91
C LEU A 74 -1.75 4.48 -7.45
N GLY A 75 -1.97 5.50 -6.62
CA GLY A 75 -3.30 5.92 -6.17
C GLY A 75 -3.90 5.02 -5.09
N THR A 76 -5.04 5.44 -4.55
CA THR A 76 -5.70 4.82 -3.38
C THR A 76 -6.03 3.33 -3.61
N VAL A 77 -6.35 2.94 -4.85
CA VAL A 77 -6.78 1.57 -5.20
C VAL A 77 -5.64 0.77 -5.87
N TRP A 78 -4.39 1.00 -5.46
CA TRP A 78 -3.23 0.21 -5.94
C TRP A 78 -3.37 -1.28 -5.65
N GLY A 79 -4.02 -1.61 -4.52
CA GLY A 79 -4.54 -2.93 -4.21
C GLY A 79 -3.54 -3.93 -3.62
N ARG A 80 -4.08 -4.99 -3.01
CA ARG A 80 -3.32 -5.97 -2.23
C ARG A 80 -2.23 -6.67 -3.05
N GLN A 81 -2.54 -7.06 -4.28
CA GLN A 81 -1.64 -7.85 -5.12
C GLN A 81 -0.38 -7.05 -5.44
N LEU A 82 -0.54 -5.81 -5.91
CA LEU A 82 0.58 -4.90 -6.17
C LEU A 82 1.33 -4.54 -4.89
N ALA A 83 0.63 -4.29 -3.78
CA ALA A 83 1.26 -4.04 -2.49
C ALA A 83 2.18 -5.19 -2.06
N THR A 84 1.71 -6.43 -2.18
CA THR A 84 2.50 -7.62 -1.84
C THR A 84 3.68 -7.83 -2.78
N SER A 85 3.53 -7.60 -4.08
CA SER A 85 4.64 -7.73 -5.02
C SER A 85 5.70 -6.65 -4.80
N MET A 86 5.30 -5.41 -4.54
CA MET A 86 6.24 -4.32 -4.25
C MET A 86 6.98 -4.50 -2.92
N LEU A 87 6.35 -5.12 -1.91
CA LEU A 87 7.05 -5.55 -0.69
C LEU A 87 8.10 -6.62 -1.00
N ALA A 88 7.78 -7.60 -1.84
CA ALA A 88 8.73 -8.61 -2.29
C ALA A 88 9.89 -7.98 -3.07
N ASP A 89 9.61 -7.06 -4.00
CA ASP A 89 10.62 -6.32 -4.78
C ASP A 89 11.56 -5.48 -3.90
N ALA A 90 11.06 -4.99 -2.76
CA ALA A 90 11.87 -4.27 -1.77
C ALA A 90 12.76 -5.18 -0.91
N GLY A 91 12.56 -6.51 -0.98
CA GLY A 91 13.36 -7.52 -0.29
C GLY A 91 12.65 -8.25 0.85
N PHE A 92 11.37 -7.98 1.13
CA PHE A 92 10.62 -8.71 2.15
C PHE A 92 10.18 -10.08 1.63
N THR A 93 10.77 -11.15 2.15
CA THR A 93 10.43 -12.52 1.76
C THR A 93 9.34 -13.17 2.63
N ASP A 94 9.03 -12.56 3.77
CA ASP A 94 7.99 -13.00 4.71
C ASP A 94 6.99 -11.86 4.89
N VAL A 95 5.84 -11.98 4.20
CA VAL A 95 4.75 -11.00 4.20
C VAL A 95 3.45 -11.70 4.53
N THR A 96 2.77 -11.23 5.56
CA THR A 96 1.39 -11.63 5.88
C THR A 96 0.48 -10.42 5.81
N VAL A 97 -0.79 -10.63 5.47
CA VAL A 97 -1.81 -9.57 5.40
C VAL A 97 -2.90 -9.92 6.39
N ALA A 98 -3.11 -9.03 7.35
CA ALA A 98 -4.15 -9.15 8.37
C ALA A 98 -5.24 -8.10 8.16
N GLU A 99 -6.39 -8.35 8.79
CA GLU A 99 -7.55 -7.47 8.80
C GLU A 99 -8.09 -7.42 10.23
N ILE A 100 -8.75 -6.31 10.60
CA ILE A 100 -9.41 -6.17 11.91
C ILE A 100 -10.84 -5.67 11.72
N GLU A 101 -11.75 -6.08 12.59
CA GLU A 101 -13.18 -5.76 12.47
C GLU A 101 -13.46 -4.25 12.56
N SER A 102 -12.66 -3.52 13.33
CA SER A 102 -12.82 -2.07 13.51
C SER A 102 -12.38 -1.23 12.32
N ASP A 103 -11.70 -1.84 11.33
CA ASP A 103 -11.18 -1.13 10.16
C ASP A 103 -11.47 -1.93 8.88
N VAL A 104 -12.59 -1.57 8.25
CA VAL A 104 -13.02 -2.17 6.98
C VAL A 104 -12.23 -1.65 5.78
N LEU A 105 -11.55 -0.51 5.91
CA LEU A 105 -10.90 0.19 4.80
C LEU A 105 -9.45 -0.24 4.59
N ASN A 106 -8.80 -0.83 5.58
CA ASN A 106 -7.36 -1.10 5.50
C ASN A 106 -7.01 -2.58 5.60
N ASN A 107 -5.93 -2.93 4.91
CA ASN A 107 -5.15 -4.13 5.12
C ASN A 107 -3.94 -3.80 6.01
N TYR A 108 -3.57 -4.74 6.87
CA TYR A 108 -2.41 -4.65 7.76
C TYR A 108 -1.33 -5.60 7.23
N TYR A 109 -0.42 -5.06 6.43
CA TYR A 109 0.71 -5.79 5.89
C TYR A 109 1.82 -5.88 6.94
N ILE A 110 2.13 -7.10 7.36
CA ILE A 110 3.20 -7.40 8.31
C ILE A 110 4.34 -8.05 7.52
N ALA A 111 5.40 -7.29 7.29
CA ALA A 111 6.54 -7.71 6.46
C ALA A 111 7.81 -7.81 7.31
N ARG A 112 8.43 -8.99 7.36
CA ARG A 112 9.64 -9.26 8.15
C ARG A 112 10.90 -9.27 7.29
N LYS A 113 11.97 -8.72 7.85
CA LYS A 113 13.32 -8.72 7.28
C LYS A 113 14.20 -9.78 7.91
#